data_AF-A0AAE8QLK5-F1
#
_entry.id   AF-A0AAE8QLK5-F1
#
_cell.length_a   1.000
_cell.length_b   1.000
_cell.length_c   1.000
_cell.angle_alpha   90.00
_cell.angle_beta   90.00
_cell.angle_gamma   90.00
#
_symmetry.space_group_name_H-M   'P 1'
#
loop_
_entity.id
_entity.type
_entity.pdbx_description
1 polymer ?
#
loop_
_entity_poly.entity_id
_entity_poly.type
_entity_poly.pdbx_seq_one_letter_code
_entity_poly.pdbx_strand_id
1 'polypeptide(L)'
;MKKFLKFGCGSVIALIVLGIIIGALSDSEEPKKENDKVETVANNSDATKDTKNETNEKEKETNNKDVEIYKNEIVGHLDAFQDEYDKHWTNNWVTTFEGVSNGTVDRYKAFETLNSLEKYYTGLGNKIRNTELPELSKENQKLLKNYLSDLQSAILTRSRAASEAADMFDKGEFKPSEMEKIQSTVVYADQEVVSALVERTTLEQKLGLIK
;
A
#
# COMPACT_ATOMS: atom_id res chain seq x y z
N MET A 1 -11.62 -25.55 30.07
CA MET A 1 -11.74 -25.71 28.60
C MET A 1 -10.73 -24.77 27.96
N LYS A 2 -9.48 -25.21 27.77
CA LYS A 2 -8.87 -25.57 26.48
C LYS A 2 -9.11 -24.54 25.35
N LYS A 3 -8.07 -23.71 25.15
CA LYS A 3 -7.43 -23.27 23.89
C LYS A 3 -8.37 -22.85 22.75
N PHE A 4 -8.25 -21.61 22.28
CA PHE A 4 -8.16 -21.17 20.87
C PHE A 4 -8.51 -19.69 20.81
N LEU A 5 -7.50 -18.83 20.61
CA LEU A 5 -7.55 -17.50 19.96
C LEU A 5 -6.19 -16.84 20.13
N LYS A 6 -5.17 -17.44 19.49
CA LYS A 6 -3.96 -16.72 19.08
C LYS A 6 -4.18 -16.33 17.62
N PHE A 7 -4.93 -15.26 17.37
CA PHE A 7 -4.99 -14.64 16.06
C PHE A 7 -4.13 -13.36 16.11
N GLY A 8 -2.82 -13.57 16.10
CA GLY A 8 -1.89 -12.55 15.65
C GLY A 8 -1.88 -12.58 14.13
N CYS A 9 -2.68 -11.74 13.48
CA CYS A 9 -2.65 -11.52 12.03
C CYS A 9 -1.43 -10.67 11.61
N GLY A 10 -0.25 -10.99 12.13
CA GLY A 10 1.00 -10.29 11.84
C GLY A 10 1.84 -10.92 10.73
N SER A 11 1.37 -11.98 10.06
CA SER A 11 2.23 -12.77 9.16
C SER A 11 1.64 -13.15 7.80
N VAL A 12 0.44 -12.67 7.43
CA VAL A 12 -0.18 -13.07 6.15
C VAL A 12 0.17 -12.13 4.98
N ILE A 13 0.59 -10.90 5.26
CA ILE A 13 0.86 -9.90 4.21
C ILE A 13 2.09 -10.28 3.36
N ALA A 14 3.08 -10.99 3.93
CA ALA A 14 4.27 -11.42 3.19
C ALA A 14 4.00 -12.52 2.14
N LEU A 15 2.89 -13.26 2.22
CA LEU A 15 2.60 -14.36 1.30
C LEU A 15 1.71 -13.95 0.11
N ILE A 16 0.93 -12.89 0.24
CA ILE A 16 0.01 -12.44 -0.83
C ILE A 16 0.78 -11.68 -1.93
N VAL A 17 1.85 -10.96 -1.58
CA VAL A 17 2.65 -10.20 -2.56
C VAL A 17 3.47 -11.12 -3.49
N LEU A 18 3.94 -12.29 -3.02
CA LEU A 18 4.67 -13.23 -3.87
C LEU A 18 3.77 -14.04 -4.82
N GLY A 19 2.51 -14.28 -4.46
CA GLY A 19 1.60 -15.13 -5.24
C GLY A 19 1.07 -14.48 -6.53
N ILE A 20 0.92 -13.15 -6.54
CA ILE A 20 0.36 -12.42 -7.70
C ILE A 20 1.40 -12.26 -8.83
N ILE A 21 2.70 -12.25 -8.52
CA ILE A 21 3.77 -12.04 -9.52
C ILE A 21 4.01 -13.30 -10.38
N ILE A 22 3.76 -14.50 -9.86
CA ILE A 22 4.04 -15.75 -10.61
C ILE A 22 2.88 -16.16 -11.53
N GLY A 23 1.63 -15.77 -11.21
CA GLY A 23 0.45 -16.15 -12.00
C GLY A 23 0.28 -15.42 -13.34
N ALA A 24 1.08 -14.39 -13.62
CA ALA A 24 0.98 -13.60 -14.85
C ALA A 24 2.06 -13.92 -15.91
N LEU A 25 2.94 -14.90 -15.68
CA LEU A 25 4.10 -15.16 -16.55
C LEU A 25 4.28 -16.62 -17.03
N SER A 26 3.29 -17.51 -16.90
CA SER A 26 3.34 -18.84 -17.52
C SER A 26 1.95 -19.44 -17.74
N ASP A 27 1.42 -19.33 -18.96
CA ASP A 27 1.22 -20.52 -19.80
C ASP A 27 0.90 -20.10 -21.24
N SER A 28 1.58 -20.74 -22.19
CA SER A 28 1.45 -20.53 -23.62
C SER A 28 1.38 -21.90 -24.27
N GLU A 29 0.26 -22.22 -24.93
CA GLU A 29 0.21 -23.24 -25.99
C GLU A 29 -1.02 -22.99 -26.91
N GLU A 30 -0.76 -22.71 -28.19
CA GLU A 30 -1.75 -22.71 -29.28
C GLU A 30 -2.09 -24.16 -29.72
N PRO A 31 -3.07 -24.39 -30.64
CA PRO A 31 -2.68 -24.43 -32.06
C PRO A 31 -3.69 -23.87 -33.09
N LYS A 32 -3.15 -23.10 -34.05
CA LYS A 32 -3.35 -23.05 -35.54
C LYS A 32 -4.77 -23.14 -36.15
N LYS A 33 -5.09 -22.17 -37.03
CA LYS A 33 -5.51 -22.40 -38.43
C LYS A 33 -5.10 -21.28 -39.41
N GLU A 34 -4.68 -21.76 -40.56
CA GLU A 34 -4.13 -21.23 -41.81
C GLU A 34 -5.13 -20.43 -42.68
N ASN A 35 -4.65 -19.36 -43.34
CA ASN A 35 -4.81 -19.20 -44.80
C ASN A 35 -4.03 -18.00 -45.38
N ASP A 36 -3.37 -18.32 -46.50
CA ASP A 36 -2.61 -17.46 -47.41
C ASP A 36 -3.43 -16.32 -48.05
N LYS A 37 -2.75 -15.19 -48.32
CA LYS A 37 -2.58 -14.68 -49.70
C LYS A 37 -1.54 -13.56 -49.79
N VAL A 38 -0.59 -13.80 -50.70
CA VAL A 38 0.49 -12.94 -51.19
C VAL A 38 -0.07 -11.82 -52.07
N GLU A 39 0.43 -10.59 -51.90
CA GLU A 39 0.77 -9.73 -53.05
C GLU A 39 1.82 -8.68 -52.68
N THR A 40 2.94 -8.75 -53.39
CA THR A 40 4.10 -7.84 -53.41
C THR A 40 3.80 -6.53 -54.14
N VAL A 41 4.35 -5.38 -53.70
CA VAL A 41 5.11 -4.43 -54.54
C VAL A 41 6.00 -3.54 -53.63
N ALA A 42 7.29 -3.46 -53.97
CA ALA A 42 8.29 -2.57 -53.40
C ALA A 42 8.21 -1.16 -54.01
N ASN A 43 8.47 -0.11 -53.20
CA ASN A 43 9.35 0.98 -53.64
C ASN A 43 9.81 1.90 -52.49
N ASN A 44 11.09 2.28 -52.59
CA ASN A 44 11.89 3.11 -51.70
C ASN A 44 11.30 4.50 -51.44
N SER A 45 11.49 5.03 -50.22
CA SER A 45 12.11 6.34 -50.05
C SER A 45 12.71 6.49 -48.65
N ASP A 46 14.03 6.64 -48.63
CA ASP A 46 14.80 7.26 -47.55
C ASP A 46 14.21 8.63 -47.20
N ALA A 47 13.97 8.88 -45.91
CA ALA A 47 14.04 10.18 -45.21
C ALA A 47 13.18 10.18 -43.92
N THR A 48 13.72 9.68 -42.80
CA THR A 48 13.55 10.26 -41.44
C THR A 48 14.29 9.37 -40.43
N LYS A 49 15.57 9.67 -40.22
CA LYS A 49 16.41 8.96 -39.25
C LYS A 49 16.99 9.92 -38.22
N ASP A 50 16.19 10.87 -37.73
CA ASP A 50 16.64 11.84 -36.71
C ASP A 50 15.64 12.09 -35.56
N THR A 51 14.58 11.27 -35.40
CA THR A 51 13.61 11.45 -34.29
C THR A 51 13.61 10.30 -33.27
N LYS A 52 14.38 9.22 -33.51
CA LYS A 52 14.35 8.02 -32.65
C LYS A 52 15.43 8.00 -31.56
N ASN A 53 16.49 8.81 -31.69
CA ASN A 53 17.57 8.86 -30.71
C ASN A 53 17.33 9.89 -29.60
N GLU A 54 16.71 11.04 -29.88
CA GLU A 54 16.44 12.05 -28.83
C GLU A 54 15.39 11.59 -27.80
N THR A 55 14.40 10.79 -28.22
CA THR A 55 13.37 10.27 -27.29
C THR A 55 13.97 9.28 -26.30
N ASN A 56 14.88 8.41 -26.76
CA ASN A 56 15.49 7.39 -25.92
C ASN A 56 16.51 7.98 -24.93
N GLU A 57 17.21 9.04 -25.32
CA GLU A 57 18.17 9.72 -24.45
C GLU A 57 17.46 10.58 -23.39
N LYS A 58 16.39 11.31 -23.76
CA LYS A 58 15.53 12.04 -22.81
C LYS A 58 14.82 11.11 -21.82
N GLU A 59 14.32 9.97 -22.28
CA GLU A 59 13.64 9.00 -21.42
C GLU A 59 14.62 8.39 -20.40
N LYS A 60 15.86 8.13 -20.83
CA LYS A 60 16.94 7.62 -19.96
C LYS A 60 17.45 8.67 -18.97
N GLU A 61 17.57 9.93 -19.39
CA GLU A 61 17.99 11.06 -18.54
C GLU A 61 16.90 11.43 -17.51
N THR A 62 15.62 11.42 -17.92
CA THR A 62 14.48 11.65 -17.01
C THR A 62 14.36 10.56 -15.96
N ASN A 63 14.57 9.30 -16.33
CA ASN A 63 14.57 8.18 -15.39
C ASN A 63 15.70 8.34 -14.35
N ASN A 64 16.90 8.75 -14.77
CA ASN A 64 18.02 8.93 -13.85
C ASN A 64 17.77 10.06 -12.82
N LYS A 65 17.13 11.16 -13.23
CA LYS A 65 16.72 12.24 -12.31
C LYS A 65 15.65 11.80 -11.32
N ASP A 66 14.61 11.10 -11.78
CA ASP A 66 13.56 10.58 -10.91
C ASP A 66 14.13 9.59 -9.87
N VAL A 67 15.12 8.77 -10.27
CA VAL A 67 15.82 7.86 -9.35
C VAL A 67 16.53 8.63 -8.24
N GLU A 68 17.25 9.70 -8.57
CA GLU A 68 17.96 10.53 -7.59
C GLU A 68 17.00 11.22 -6.62
N ILE A 69 15.95 11.88 -7.15
CA ILE A 69 14.91 12.52 -6.33
C ILE A 69 14.25 11.49 -5.42
N TYR A 70 13.88 10.33 -5.97
CA TYR A 70 13.20 9.30 -5.20
C TYR A 70 14.05 8.83 -4.01
N LYS A 71 15.32 8.48 -4.27
CA LYS A 71 16.23 7.97 -3.24
C LYS A 71 16.60 8.98 -2.17
N ASN A 72 16.82 10.23 -2.57
CA ASN A 72 17.38 11.24 -1.67
C ASN A 72 16.31 12.03 -0.93
N GLU A 73 15.11 12.17 -1.52
CA GLU A 73 14.11 13.12 -1.05
C GLU A 73 12.73 12.51 -0.79
N ILE A 74 12.38 11.35 -1.37
CA ILE A 74 11.03 10.78 -1.26
C ILE A 74 11.00 9.55 -0.36
N VAL A 75 11.88 8.57 -0.59
CA VAL A 75 11.80 7.25 0.04
C VAL A 75 11.80 7.33 1.57
N GLY A 76 12.59 8.23 2.15
CA GLY A 76 12.64 8.43 3.60
C GLY A 76 11.32 8.92 4.19
N HIS A 77 10.54 9.70 3.45
CA HIS A 77 9.19 10.08 3.87
C HIS A 77 8.21 8.90 3.82
N LEU A 78 8.26 8.12 2.73
CA LEU A 78 7.38 6.95 2.58
C LEU A 78 7.65 5.92 3.68
N ASP A 79 8.92 5.65 3.95
CA ASP A 79 9.35 4.76 5.03
C ASP A 79 8.89 5.28 6.39
N ALA A 80 9.07 6.57 6.67
CA ALA A 80 8.60 7.16 7.93
C ALA A 80 7.08 7.06 8.10
N PHE A 81 6.29 7.26 7.04
CA PHE A 81 4.84 7.11 7.11
C PHE A 81 4.41 5.67 7.37
N GLN A 82 5.03 4.70 6.69
CA GLN A 82 4.75 3.28 6.90
C GLN A 82 5.16 2.82 8.31
N ASP A 83 6.33 3.25 8.78
CA ASP A 83 6.82 2.94 10.14
C ASP A 83 5.88 3.50 11.20
N GLU A 84 5.46 4.76 11.07
CA GLU A 84 4.48 5.38 11.97
C GLU A 84 3.15 4.62 11.96
N TYR A 85 2.70 4.19 10.79
CA TYR A 85 1.49 3.38 10.62
C TYR A 85 1.56 2.03 11.35
N ASP A 86 2.64 1.26 11.17
CA ASP A 86 2.74 -0.09 11.73
C ASP A 86 3.11 -0.10 13.22
N LYS A 87 4.01 0.79 13.62
CA LYS A 87 4.46 0.90 15.01
C LYS A 87 3.33 1.29 15.94
N HIS A 88 2.52 2.28 15.57
CA HIS A 88 1.44 2.75 16.44
C HIS A 88 0.29 1.75 16.52
N TRP A 89 0.03 0.99 15.45
CA TRP A 89 -0.89 -0.14 15.53
C TRP A 89 -0.42 -1.19 16.54
N THR A 90 0.83 -1.64 16.41
CA THR A 90 1.38 -2.69 17.27
C THR A 90 1.40 -2.26 18.74
N ASN A 91 1.92 -1.06 19.01
CA ASN A 91 2.13 -0.59 20.37
C ASN A 91 0.83 -0.21 21.09
N ASN A 92 -0.22 0.18 20.36
CA ASN A 92 -1.45 0.68 20.97
C ASN A 92 -2.62 -0.26 20.71
N TRP A 93 -2.93 -0.61 19.47
CA TRP A 93 -4.04 -1.51 19.16
C TRP A 93 -3.78 -2.92 19.65
N VAL A 94 -2.74 -3.58 19.11
CA VAL A 94 -2.46 -5.01 19.40
C VAL A 94 -2.21 -5.20 20.90
N THR A 95 -1.34 -4.37 21.48
CA THR A 95 -1.01 -4.43 22.91
C THR A 95 -2.24 -4.19 23.80
N THR A 96 -3.17 -3.31 23.42
CA THR A 96 -4.41 -3.10 24.19
C THR A 96 -5.29 -4.34 24.18
N PHE A 97 -5.56 -4.91 23.01
CA PHE A 97 -6.41 -6.11 22.93
C PHE A 97 -5.79 -7.33 23.59
N GLU A 98 -4.46 -7.51 23.48
CA GLU A 98 -3.74 -8.53 24.24
C GLU A 98 -3.87 -8.31 25.74
N GLY A 99 -3.65 -7.08 26.20
CA GLY A 99 -3.77 -6.67 27.59
C GLY A 99 -5.17 -6.86 28.17
N VAL A 100 -6.20 -6.58 27.39
CA VAL A 100 -7.60 -6.84 27.78
C VAL A 100 -7.83 -8.35 27.87
N SER A 101 -7.35 -9.13 26.90
CA SER A 101 -7.56 -10.59 26.88
C SER A 101 -6.91 -11.32 28.07
N ASN A 102 -5.79 -10.79 28.57
CA ASN A 102 -5.04 -11.37 29.68
C ASN A 102 -5.31 -10.68 31.03
N GLY A 103 -6.18 -9.66 31.05
CA GLY A 103 -6.59 -8.95 32.26
C GLY A 103 -5.59 -7.93 32.81
N THR A 104 -4.52 -7.58 32.07
CA THR A 104 -3.54 -6.56 32.47
C THR A 104 -3.94 -5.13 32.08
N VAL A 105 -4.94 -4.98 31.19
CA VAL A 105 -5.53 -3.71 30.79
C VAL A 105 -7.02 -3.74 31.07
N ASP A 106 -7.51 -2.79 31.86
CA ASP A 106 -8.94 -2.62 32.10
C ASP A 106 -9.62 -1.83 30.97
N ARG A 107 -10.96 -1.79 31.01
CA ARG A 107 -11.78 -1.11 30.00
C ARG A 107 -11.50 0.39 29.87
N TYR A 108 -11.15 1.07 30.97
CA TYR A 108 -10.93 2.52 30.96
C TYR A 108 -9.60 2.83 30.27
N LYS A 109 -8.56 2.10 30.62
CA LYS A 109 -7.25 2.21 29.96
C LYS A 109 -7.32 1.82 28.49
N ALA A 110 -8.12 0.81 28.14
CA ALA A 110 -8.37 0.43 26.74
C ALA A 110 -9.04 1.56 25.96
N PHE A 111 -10.10 2.16 26.52
CA PHE A 111 -10.77 3.33 25.93
C PHE A 111 -9.81 4.50 25.71
N GLU A 112 -9.04 4.90 26.73
CA GLU A 112 -8.10 6.02 26.63
C GLU A 112 -7.04 5.79 25.55
N THR A 113 -6.48 4.58 25.50
CA THR A 113 -5.44 4.21 24.54
C THR A 113 -5.97 4.27 23.10
N LEU A 114 -7.16 3.70 22.86
CA LEU A 114 -7.77 3.67 21.53
C LEU A 114 -8.27 5.04 21.07
N ASN A 115 -8.80 5.86 21.98
CA ASN A 115 -9.16 7.24 21.69
C ASN A 115 -7.92 8.09 21.35
N SER A 116 -6.79 7.84 22.02
CA SER A 116 -5.52 8.48 21.64
C SER A 116 -5.01 8.00 20.28
N LEU A 117 -5.20 6.71 19.96
CA LEU A 117 -4.78 6.11 18.70
C LEU A 117 -5.57 6.66 17.50
N GLU A 118 -6.89 6.86 17.66
CA GLU A 118 -7.76 7.54 16.69
C GLU A 118 -7.16 8.91 16.32
N LYS A 119 -6.96 9.77 17.32
CA LYS A 119 -6.41 11.12 17.11
C LYS A 119 -5.05 11.09 16.44
N TYR A 120 -4.19 10.15 16.83
CA TYR A 120 -2.88 9.99 16.22
C TYR A 120 -2.99 9.67 14.74
N TYR A 121 -3.81 8.69 14.35
CA TYR A 121 -4.01 8.34 12.95
C TYR A 121 -4.68 9.45 12.15
N THR A 122 -5.67 10.14 12.73
CA THR A 122 -6.25 11.34 12.12
C THR A 122 -5.17 12.40 11.86
N GLY A 123 -4.25 12.60 12.80
CA GLY A 123 -3.08 13.47 12.65
C GLY A 123 -2.11 13.00 11.55
N LEU A 124 -1.77 11.71 11.52
CA LEU A 124 -0.88 11.12 10.51
C LEU A 124 -1.47 11.24 9.10
N GLY A 125 -2.77 10.97 8.94
CA GLY A 125 -3.45 11.13 7.66
C GLY A 125 -3.45 12.58 7.17
N ASN A 126 -3.56 13.56 8.08
CA ASN A 126 -3.39 14.97 7.75
C ASN A 126 -1.93 15.33 7.39
N LYS A 127 -0.95 14.75 8.11
CA LYS A 127 0.48 14.94 7.82
C LYS A 127 0.81 14.47 6.40
N ILE A 128 0.33 13.29 5.99
CA ILE A 128 0.53 12.78 4.63
C ILE A 128 -0.06 13.73 3.59
N ARG A 129 -1.32 14.14 3.75
CA ARG A 129 -1.99 15.05 2.80
C ARG A 129 -1.26 16.37 2.61
N ASN A 130 -0.67 16.88 3.70
CA ASN A 130 -0.06 18.21 3.73
C ASN A 130 1.46 18.17 3.49
N THR A 131 2.06 16.98 3.32
CA THR A 131 3.49 16.87 3.01
C THR A 131 3.68 17.15 1.52
N GLU A 132 4.45 18.20 1.23
CA GLU A 132 4.91 18.49 -0.12
C GLU A 132 6.12 17.63 -0.43
N LEU A 133 6.03 16.83 -1.50
CA LEU A 133 7.13 16.03 -2.02
C LEU A 133 7.54 16.56 -3.39
N PRO A 134 8.83 16.46 -3.76
CA PRO A 134 9.29 16.85 -5.09
C PRO A 134 8.51 16.12 -6.20
N GLU A 135 8.35 16.80 -7.33
CA GLU A 135 7.67 16.22 -8.49
C GLU A 135 8.58 15.24 -9.25
N LEU A 136 8.02 14.07 -9.55
CA LEU A 136 8.61 13.10 -10.48
C LEU A 136 8.03 13.30 -11.89
N SER A 137 8.53 12.55 -12.87
CA SER A 137 7.88 12.44 -14.17
C SER A 137 6.39 12.05 -14.03
N LYS A 138 5.56 12.46 -14.99
CA LYS A 138 4.09 12.34 -14.92
C LYS A 138 3.60 10.94 -14.52
N GLU A 139 4.23 9.89 -15.07
CA GLU A 139 3.84 8.51 -14.76
C GLU A 139 4.23 8.11 -13.34
N ASN A 140 5.47 8.40 -12.93
CA ASN A 140 5.97 8.09 -11.59
C ASN A 140 5.25 8.92 -10.52
N GLN A 141 4.92 10.17 -10.83
CA GLN A 141 4.12 11.04 -9.98
C GLN A 141 2.72 10.50 -9.73
N LYS A 142 2.11 9.84 -10.73
CA LYS A 142 0.81 9.19 -10.57
C LYS A 142 0.89 8.04 -9.57
N LEU A 143 1.89 7.15 -9.72
CA LEU A 143 2.12 6.04 -8.79
C LEU A 143 2.37 6.53 -7.36
N LEU A 144 3.19 7.58 -7.20
CA LEU A 144 3.44 8.20 -5.90
C LEU A 144 2.16 8.78 -5.28
N LYS A 145 1.33 9.48 -6.07
CA LYS A 145 0.05 10.03 -5.59
C LYS A 145 -0.92 8.94 -5.17
N ASN A 146 -0.99 7.85 -5.94
CA ASN A 146 -1.83 6.70 -5.61
C ASN A 146 -1.35 6.04 -4.31
N TYR A 147 -0.05 5.80 -4.15
CA TYR A 147 0.53 5.31 -2.89
C TYR A 147 0.11 6.16 -1.68
N LEU A 148 0.28 7.47 -1.76
CA LEU A 148 -0.06 8.38 -0.66
C LEU A 148 -1.57 8.39 -0.37
N SER A 149 -2.40 8.34 -1.40
CA SER A 149 -3.86 8.28 -1.28
C SER A 149 -4.32 7.00 -0.59
N ASP A 150 -3.83 5.85 -1.04
CA ASP A 150 -4.22 4.54 -0.51
C ASP A 150 -3.69 4.36 0.92
N LEU A 151 -2.46 4.77 1.21
CA LEU A 151 -1.92 4.75 2.57
C LEU A 151 -2.71 5.69 3.49
N GLN A 152 -3.08 6.88 3.02
CA GLN A 152 -3.93 7.80 3.79
C GLN A 152 -5.31 7.19 4.06
N SER A 153 -5.92 6.54 3.07
CA SER A 153 -7.19 5.81 3.21
C SER A 153 -7.09 4.72 4.28
N ALA A 154 -6.00 3.93 4.27
CA ALA A 154 -5.71 2.93 5.29
C ALA A 154 -5.57 3.53 6.68
N ILE A 155 -4.85 4.65 6.81
CA ILE A 155 -4.65 5.39 8.07
C ILE A 155 -5.99 5.87 8.64
N LEU A 156 -6.81 6.52 7.83
CA LEU A 156 -8.12 7.03 8.27
C LEU A 156 -9.08 5.89 8.60
N THR A 157 -8.94 4.75 7.93
CA THR A 157 -9.70 3.54 8.27
C THR A 157 -9.24 2.94 9.60
N ARG A 158 -7.94 2.89 9.91
CA ARG A 158 -7.45 2.51 11.25
C ARG A 158 -7.87 3.50 12.33
N SER A 159 -7.93 4.80 12.02
CA SER A 159 -8.51 5.81 12.92
C SER A 159 -9.96 5.48 13.27
N ARG A 160 -10.78 5.17 12.25
CA ARG A 160 -12.17 4.73 12.44
C ARG A 160 -12.28 3.46 13.27
N ALA A 161 -11.45 2.44 13.01
CA ALA A 161 -11.43 1.22 13.83
C ALA A 161 -11.12 1.53 15.30
N ALA A 162 -10.13 2.40 15.56
CA ALA A 162 -9.77 2.86 16.91
C ALA A 162 -10.93 3.57 17.61
N SER A 163 -11.66 4.44 16.90
CA SER A 163 -12.87 5.09 17.42
C SER A 163 -13.98 4.09 17.75
N GLU A 164 -14.32 3.18 16.82
CA GLU A 164 -15.35 2.16 17.00
C GLU A 164 -15.01 1.24 18.21
N ALA A 165 -13.75 0.86 18.35
CA ALA A 165 -13.28 0.06 19.48
C ALA A 165 -13.28 0.84 20.80
N ALA A 166 -12.89 2.11 20.80
CA ALA A 166 -12.99 2.95 22.00
C ALA A 166 -14.45 3.05 22.48
N ASP A 167 -15.39 3.35 21.57
CA ASP A 167 -16.83 3.39 21.85
C ASP A 167 -17.35 2.08 22.45
N MET A 168 -16.89 0.94 21.94
CA MET A 168 -17.23 -0.37 22.48
C MET A 168 -16.81 -0.52 23.95
N PHE A 169 -15.60 -0.09 24.32
CA PHE A 169 -15.12 -0.12 25.71
C PHE A 169 -15.83 0.87 26.61
N ASP A 170 -16.18 2.06 26.10
CA ASP A 170 -16.93 3.08 26.83
C ASP A 170 -18.36 2.61 27.18
N LYS A 171 -19.06 2.03 26.20
CA LYS A 171 -20.43 1.52 26.39
C LYS A 171 -20.47 0.14 27.07
N GLY A 172 -19.37 -0.62 27.00
CA GLY A 172 -19.31 -2.01 27.48
C GLY A 172 -20.04 -3.00 26.56
N GLU A 173 -20.16 -2.68 25.27
CA GLU A 173 -20.97 -3.43 24.30
C GLU A 173 -20.14 -4.47 23.53
N PHE A 174 -19.75 -5.56 24.17
CA PHE A 174 -18.93 -6.62 23.57
C PHE A 174 -19.73 -7.63 22.73
N LYS A 175 -20.69 -7.16 21.94
CA LYS A 175 -21.51 -8.03 21.08
C LYS A 175 -20.66 -8.57 19.92
N PRO A 176 -20.84 -9.84 19.51
CA PRO A 176 -20.12 -10.40 18.36
C PRO A 176 -20.24 -9.55 17.09
N SER A 177 -21.43 -8.99 16.81
CA SER A 177 -21.65 -8.13 15.65
C SER A 177 -20.84 -6.83 15.64
N GLU A 178 -20.60 -6.23 16.82
CA GLU A 178 -19.76 -5.03 16.93
C GLU A 178 -18.29 -5.40 16.69
N MET A 179 -17.84 -6.52 17.25
CA MET A 179 -16.49 -7.05 17.02
C MET A 179 -16.24 -7.38 15.55
N GLU A 180 -17.21 -8.01 14.87
CA GLU A 180 -17.15 -8.33 13.45
C GLU A 180 -17.07 -7.07 12.59
N LYS A 181 -17.84 -6.03 12.93
CA LYS A 181 -17.79 -4.74 12.23
C LYS A 181 -16.41 -4.09 12.37
N ILE A 182 -15.87 -4.02 13.58
CA ILE A 182 -14.53 -3.48 13.85
C ILE A 182 -13.48 -4.27 13.07
N GLN A 183 -13.55 -5.60 13.10
CA GLN A 183 -12.63 -6.47 12.37
C GLN A 183 -12.72 -6.23 10.85
N SER A 184 -13.92 -6.07 10.31
CA SER A 184 -14.12 -5.74 8.89
C SER A 184 -13.49 -4.40 8.53
N THR A 185 -13.63 -3.38 9.39
CA THR A 185 -12.92 -2.09 9.23
C THR A 185 -11.41 -2.28 9.20
N VAL A 186 -10.84 -3.10 10.08
CA VAL A 186 -9.39 -3.40 10.09
C VAL A 186 -8.96 -4.12 8.81
N VAL A 187 -9.69 -5.13 8.38
CA VAL A 187 -9.41 -5.87 7.14
C VAL A 187 -9.42 -4.95 5.93
N TYR A 188 -10.38 -4.02 5.87
CA TYR A 188 -10.42 -3.02 4.81
C TYR A 188 -9.18 -2.10 4.83
N ALA A 189 -8.74 -1.65 6.02
CA ALA A 189 -7.51 -0.88 6.13
C ALA A 189 -6.29 -1.65 5.61
N ASP A 190 -6.19 -2.94 5.92
CA ASP A 190 -5.08 -3.79 5.47
C ASP A 190 -5.09 -3.98 3.94
N GLN A 191 -6.28 -4.05 3.33
CA GLN A 191 -6.42 -4.09 1.86
C GLN A 191 -5.89 -2.81 1.20
N GLU A 192 -6.20 -1.65 1.77
CA GLU A 192 -5.73 -0.35 1.27
C GLU A 192 -4.20 -0.22 1.38
N VAL A 193 -3.58 -0.75 2.45
CA VAL A 193 -2.11 -0.84 2.54
C VAL A 193 -1.53 -1.71 1.44
N VAL A 194 -2.16 -2.85 1.14
CA VAL A 194 -1.70 -3.71 0.05
C VAL A 194 -1.75 -2.95 -1.28
N SER A 195 -2.83 -2.21 -1.57
CA SER A 195 -2.92 -1.36 -2.76
C SER A 195 -1.80 -0.31 -2.79
N ALA A 196 -1.56 0.38 -1.68
CA ALA A 196 -0.46 1.34 -1.58
C ALA A 196 0.90 0.68 -1.90
N LEU A 197 1.19 -0.46 -1.26
CA LEU A 197 2.46 -1.17 -1.48
C LEU A 197 2.64 -1.63 -2.93
N VAL A 198 1.57 -2.00 -3.63
CA VAL A 198 1.62 -2.29 -5.08
C VAL A 198 2.04 -1.06 -5.88
N GLU A 199 1.48 0.11 -5.59
CA GLU A 199 1.82 1.36 -6.27
C GLU A 199 3.28 1.76 -6.03
N ARG A 200 3.75 1.65 -4.78
CA ARG A 200 5.16 1.88 -4.43
C ARG A 200 6.09 0.89 -5.11
N THR A 201 5.77 -0.40 -5.08
CA THR A 201 6.57 -1.46 -5.72
C THR A 201 6.66 -1.22 -7.23
N THR A 202 5.54 -0.86 -7.87
CA THR A 202 5.51 -0.56 -9.31
C THR A 202 6.37 0.66 -9.64
N LEU A 203 6.34 1.70 -8.80
CA LEU A 203 7.21 2.86 -8.94
C LEU A 203 8.69 2.45 -8.82
N GLU A 204 9.05 1.70 -7.79
CA GLU A 204 10.43 1.24 -7.58
C GLU A 204 10.92 0.32 -8.71
N GLN A 205 10.06 -0.52 -9.29
CA GLN A 205 10.36 -1.32 -10.49
C GLN A 205 10.61 -0.44 -11.72
N LYS A 206 9.76 0.57 -11.98
CA LYS A 206 9.96 1.52 -13.10
C LYS A 206 11.25 2.32 -12.98
N LEU A 207 11.64 2.64 -11.75
CA LEU A 207 12.91 3.30 -11.42
C LEU A 207 14.11 2.33 -11.43
N GLY A 208 13.89 1.04 -11.71
CA GLY A 208 14.95 0.03 -11.74
C GLY A 208 15.61 -0.24 -10.39
N LEU A 209 14.91 0.06 -9.29
CA LEU A 209 15.41 -0.11 -7.91
C LEU A 209 15.22 -1.53 -7.39
N ILE A 210 14.20 -2.21 -7.90
CA ILE A 210 13.87 -3.60 -7.59
C ILE A 210 13.49 -4.35 -8.88
N LYS A 211 13.56 -5.69 -8.85
CA LYS A 211 13.28 -6.57 -9.99
C LYS A 211 11.95 -7.27 -9.84
#